data_AF-A0A1Y2L0N1-F1
#
_entry.id   AF-A0A1Y2L0N1-F1
#
_cell.length_a   1.000
_cell.length_b   1.000
_cell.length_c   1.000
_cell.angle_alpha   90.00
_cell.angle_beta   90.00
_cell.angle_gamma   90.00
#
_symmetry.space_group_name_H-M   'P 1'
#
loop_
_entity.id
_entity.type
_entity.pdbx_description
1 polymer ?
#
loop_
_entity_poly.entity_id
_entity_poly.type
_entity_poly.pdbx_seq_one_letter_code
_entity_poly.pdbx_strand_id
1 'polypeptide(L)'
;MKRIILRRLPALIGFAGAVLLIWLAVPRTFSSILLAVSKPAYAQITNPAMTDEDILKLRETLRRVASWVDEREVETRIGNVELVLAARSADESEKENHLSAAENAFENAIAYSPMDPFSWVRLCQIRLKTNGQQDGTAAQALSMSLMTGPYERALAIQQIGFAAILWDQLSEDDQRTVAEKVRWIETLERRDLAALAKRDPRAATLVIRSLAGGDMHRFTRFVAFLNKK
;
A
#
# COMPACT_ATOMS: atom_id res chain seq x y z
N MET A 1 21.99 25.29 54.49
CA MET A 1 21.32 24.33 53.57
C MET A 1 21.00 24.88 52.18
N LYS A 2 20.35 26.05 52.01
CA LYS A 2 19.95 26.59 50.68
C LYS A 2 21.08 26.67 49.63
N ARG A 3 22.30 27.08 50.01
CA ARG A 3 23.45 27.18 49.08
C ARG A 3 23.98 25.84 48.56
N ILE A 4 23.76 24.72 49.27
CA ILE A 4 24.21 23.38 48.83
C ILE A 4 23.27 22.84 47.74
N ILE A 5 21.97 23.11 47.87
CA ILE A 5 20.95 22.70 46.90
C ILE A 5 21.14 23.43 45.56
N LEU A 6 21.41 24.73 45.60
CA LEU A 6 21.69 25.54 44.39
C LEU A 6 22.91 25.06 43.59
N ARG A 7 23.93 24.48 44.25
CA ARG A 7 25.14 23.96 43.57
C ARG A 7 24.91 22.61 42.87
N ARG A 8 23.92 21.82 43.30
CA ARG A 8 23.60 20.51 42.70
C ARG A 8 22.54 20.59 41.59
N LEU A 9 21.88 21.74 41.45
CA LEU A 9 20.80 21.94 40.49
C LEU A 9 21.20 21.65 39.03
N PRO A 10 22.39 22.09 38.52
CA PRO A 10 22.80 21.76 37.16
C PRO A 10 23.04 20.26 36.95
N ALA A 11 23.58 19.56 37.95
CA ALA A 11 23.82 18.12 37.86
C ALA A 11 22.52 17.31 37.83
N LEU A 12 21.51 17.73 38.61
CA LEU A 12 20.18 17.12 38.58
C LEU A 12 19.47 17.35 37.24
N ILE A 13 19.56 18.55 36.68
CA ILE A 13 19.02 18.86 35.34
C ILE A 13 19.74 18.03 34.28
N GLY A 14 21.07 17.94 34.34
CA GLY A 14 21.86 17.12 33.41
C GLY A 14 21.50 15.64 33.50
N PHE A 15 21.34 15.10 34.70
CA PHE A 15 20.92 13.71 34.90
C PHE A 15 19.51 13.46 34.37
N ALA A 16 18.55 14.34 34.70
CA ALA A 16 17.18 14.23 34.19
C ALA A 16 17.14 14.30 32.66
N GLY A 17 17.93 15.20 32.06
CA GLY A 17 18.09 15.29 30.61
C GLY A 17 18.68 14.02 30.00
N ALA A 18 19.73 13.45 30.61
CA ALA A 18 20.34 12.21 30.13
C ALA A 18 19.38 11.02 30.20
N VAL A 19 18.63 10.88 31.30
CA VAL A 19 17.61 9.82 31.45
C VAL A 19 16.51 9.99 30.40
N LEU A 20 16.03 11.21 30.17
CA LEU A 20 15.03 11.50 29.15
C LEU A 20 15.53 11.15 27.74
N LEU A 21 16.79 11.49 27.42
CA LEU A 21 17.38 11.15 26.12
C LEU A 21 17.52 9.64 25.93
N ILE A 22 17.95 8.90 26.95
CA ILE A 22 18.01 7.42 26.90
C ILE A 22 16.61 6.84 26.71
N TRP A 23 15.63 7.35 27.45
CA TRP A 23 14.25 6.88 27.36
C TRP A 23 13.65 7.10 25.97
N LEU A 24 14.02 8.17 25.25
CA LEU A 24 13.63 8.40 23.86
C LEU A 24 14.45 7.61 22.84
N ALA A 25 15.75 7.41 23.09
CA ALA A 25 16.65 6.77 22.13
C ALA A 25 16.50 5.25 22.09
N VAL A 26 16.24 4.62 23.25
CA VAL A 26 16.16 3.16 23.37
C VAL A 26 15.05 2.58 22.50
N PRO A 27 13.78 3.05 22.57
CA PRO A 27 12.71 2.46 21.78
C PRO A 27 12.96 2.54 20.28
N ARG A 28 13.41 3.71 19.80
CA ARG A 28 13.71 3.94 18.40
C ARG A 28 14.86 3.07 17.89
N THR A 29 15.90 2.87 18.71
CA THR A 29 17.04 2.02 18.34
C THR A 29 16.60 0.56 18.24
N PHE A 30 15.87 0.04 19.22
CA PHE A 30 15.35 -1.33 19.18
C PHE A 30 14.41 -1.57 17.99
N SER A 31 13.50 -0.63 17.72
CA SER A 31 12.62 -0.72 16.55
C SER A 31 13.39 -0.73 15.23
N SER A 32 14.44 0.08 15.09
CA SER A 32 15.27 0.07 13.88
C SER A 32 16.00 -1.26 13.67
N ILE A 33 16.49 -1.87 14.75
CA ILE A 33 17.15 -3.19 14.72
C ILE A 33 16.14 -4.28 14.37
N LEU A 34 14.99 -4.32 15.04
CA LEU A 34 13.94 -5.30 14.77
C LEU A 34 13.40 -5.17 13.34
N LEU A 35 13.20 -3.93 12.86
CA LEU A 35 12.77 -3.68 11.49
C LEU A 35 13.83 -4.15 10.49
N ALA A 36 15.11 -3.92 10.76
CA ALA A 36 16.21 -4.41 9.93
C ALA A 36 16.26 -5.94 9.90
N VAL A 37 16.11 -6.60 11.06
CA VAL A 37 16.08 -8.08 11.17
C VAL A 37 14.86 -8.68 10.48
N SER A 38 13.72 -7.97 10.43
CA SER A 38 12.52 -8.45 9.73
C SER A 38 12.60 -8.34 8.20
N LYS A 39 13.52 -7.54 7.64
CA LYS A 39 13.61 -7.28 6.19
C LYS A 39 13.75 -8.56 5.34
N PRO A 40 14.64 -9.52 5.67
CA PRO A 40 14.80 -10.73 4.87
C PRO A 40 13.54 -11.61 4.86
N ALA A 41 12.89 -11.79 6.01
CA ALA A 41 11.63 -12.54 6.11
C ALA A 41 10.52 -11.84 5.33
N TYR A 42 10.40 -10.52 5.48
CA TYR A 42 9.41 -9.73 4.75
C TYR A 42 9.62 -9.76 3.22
N ALA A 43 10.88 -9.73 2.76
CA ALA A 43 11.19 -9.86 1.32
C ALA A 43 10.74 -11.21 0.73
N GLN A 44 10.55 -12.23 1.57
CA GLN A 44 10.08 -13.55 1.17
C GLN A 44 8.57 -13.77 1.44
N ILE A 45 7.81 -12.75 1.84
CA ILE A 45 6.43 -12.96 2.28
C ILE A 45 5.49 -13.49 1.19
N THR A 46 5.81 -13.19 -0.07
CA THR A 46 5.06 -13.71 -1.24
C THR A 46 5.59 -15.07 -1.71
N ASN A 47 6.64 -15.62 -1.08
CA ASN A 47 7.17 -16.93 -1.41
C ASN A 47 6.19 -18.01 -0.93
N PRO A 48 5.64 -18.86 -1.82
CA PRO A 48 4.74 -19.93 -1.42
C PRO A 48 5.41 -20.96 -0.50
N ALA A 49 6.75 -21.03 -0.46
CA ALA A 49 7.48 -21.93 0.43
C ALA A 49 7.59 -21.42 1.88
N MET A 50 7.29 -20.15 2.16
CA MET A 50 7.28 -19.62 3.53
C MET A 50 6.11 -20.22 4.31
N THR A 51 6.37 -20.78 5.49
CA THR A 51 5.33 -21.42 6.32
C THR A 51 4.41 -20.39 6.96
N ASP A 52 3.17 -20.77 7.27
CA ASP A 52 2.23 -19.87 7.96
C ASP A 52 2.73 -19.51 9.37
N GLU A 53 3.44 -20.42 10.05
CA GLU A 53 4.09 -20.14 11.33
C GLU A 53 5.12 -19.01 11.21
N ASP A 54 5.93 -19.00 10.15
CA ASP A 54 6.91 -17.94 9.92
C ASP A 54 6.24 -16.59 9.61
N ILE A 55 5.12 -16.60 8.88
CA ILE A 55 4.34 -15.38 8.59
C ILE A 55 3.73 -14.83 9.87
N LEU A 56 3.20 -15.70 10.75
CA LEU A 56 2.68 -15.30 12.06
C LEU A 56 3.80 -14.74 12.96
N LYS A 57 4.98 -15.36 12.99
CA LYS A 57 6.15 -14.82 13.72
C LYS A 57 6.57 -13.45 13.19
N LEU A 58 6.55 -13.26 11.87
CA LEU A 58 6.80 -11.97 11.24
C LEU A 58 5.75 -10.92 11.65
N ARG A 59 4.46 -11.29 11.64
CA ARG A 59 3.36 -10.45 12.10
C ARG A 59 3.57 -9.97 13.54
N GLU A 60 3.84 -10.90 14.46
CA GLU A 60 4.04 -10.57 15.89
C GLU A 60 5.29 -9.69 16.10
N THR A 61 6.35 -9.93 15.32
CA THR A 61 7.55 -9.08 15.34
C THR A 61 7.21 -7.66 14.91
N LEU A 62 6.47 -7.49 13.82
CA LEU A 62 6.08 -6.17 13.32
C LEU A 62 5.13 -5.45 14.27
N ARG A 63 4.16 -6.14 14.88
CA ARG A 63 3.27 -5.55 15.89
C ARG A 63 4.03 -5.09 17.14
N ARG A 64 5.04 -5.85 17.57
CA ARG A 64 5.94 -5.42 18.64
C ARG A 64 6.70 -4.14 18.27
N VAL A 65 7.18 -4.03 17.03
CA VAL A 65 7.81 -2.80 16.53
C VAL A 65 6.81 -1.63 16.51
N ALA A 66 5.58 -1.87 16.03
CA ALA A 66 4.54 -0.85 15.97
C ALA A 66 4.16 -0.30 17.34
N SER A 67 4.15 -1.14 18.39
CA SER A 67 3.89 -0.65 19.76
C SER A 67 4.95 0.32 20.32
N TRP A 68 6.09 0.46 19.63
CA TRP A 68 7.22 1.30 20.06
C TRP A 68 7.43 2.49 19.13
N VAL A 69 7.04 2.35 17.86
CA VAL A 69 7.32 3.32 16.81
C VAL A 69 6.13 3.42 15.86
N ASP A 70 5.62 4.64 15.77
CA ASP A 70 4.57 5.07 14.88
C ASP A 70 5.16 5.41 13.49
N GLU A 71 5.36 4.40 12.64
CA GLU A 71 5.95 4.56 11.31
C GLU A 71 5.10 3.91 10.21
N ARG A 72 4.84 4.68 9.15
CA ARG A 72 4.17 4.21 7.91
C ARG A 72 4.71 2.89 7.39
N GLU A 73 6.03 2.71 7.37
CA GLU A 73 6.65 1.50 6.83
C GLU A 73 6.24 0.25 7.62
N VAL A 74 6.15 0.35 8.95
CA VAL A 74 5.76 -0.78 9.82
C VAL A 74 4.31 -1.16 9.54
N GLU A 75 3.41 -0.19 9.55
CA GLU A 75 1.98 -0.39 9.26
C GLU A 75 1.75 -0.96 7.86
N THR A 76 2.47 -0.44 6.86
CA THR A 76 2.43 -0.98 5.49
C THR A 76 2.84 -2.45 5.46
N ARG A 77 3.89 -2.84 6.20
CA ARG A 77 4.33 -4.24 6.28
C ARG A 77 3.30 -5.12 6.98
N ILE A 78 2.70 -4.64 8.08
CA ILE A 78 1.61 -5.35 8.77
C ILE A 78 0.45 -5.58 7.79
N GLY A 79 -0.01 -4.54 7.09
CA GLY A 79 -1.10 -4.66 6.12
C GLY A 79 -0.81 -5.69 5.01
N ASN A 80 0.43 -5.73 4.49
CA ASN A 80 0.82 -6.73 3.51
C ASN A 80 0.90 -8.15 4.10
N VAL A 81 1.32 -8.31 5.36
CA VAL A 81 1.33 -9.60 6.06
C VAL A 81 -0.09 -10.14 6.22
N GLU A 82 -1.02 -9.29 6.68
CA GLU A 82 -2.42 -9.67 6.84
C GLU A 82 -3.07 -10.01 5.50
N LEU A 83 -2.73 -9.31 4.41
CA LEU A 83 -3.18 -9.67 3.06
C LEU A 83 -2.72 -11.06 2.62
N VAL A 84 -1.49 -11.45 2.97
CA VAL A 84 -0.97 -12.79 2.65
C VAL A 84 -1.68 -13.85 3.48
N LEU A 85 -1.90 -13.60 4.78
CA LEU A 85 -2.67 -14.50 5.64
C LEU A 85 -4.11 -14.66 5.13
N ALA A 86 -4.80 -13.57 4.81
CA ALA A 86 -6.14 -13.59 4.22
C ALA A 86 -6.21 -14.42 2.92
N ALA A 87 -5.15 -14.39 2.10
CA ALA A 87 -5.08 -15.15 0.87
C ALA A 87 -4.84 -16.67 1.08
N ARG A 88 -4.33 -17.06 2.24
CA ARG A 88 -4.04 -18.46 2.61
C ARG A 88 -5.10 -19.08 3.52
N SER A 89 -5.90 -18.26 4.21
CA SER A 89 -6.99 -18.72 5.06
C SER A 89 -8.02 -19.54 4.27
N ALA A 90 -8.29 -20.75 4.74
CA ALA A 90 -9.36 -21.60 4.22
C ALA A 90 -10.72 -21.28 4.87
N ASP A 91 -10.70 -20.74 6.09
CA ASP A 91 -11.88 -20.27 6.80
C ASP A 91 -12.23 -18.83 6.40
N GLU A 92 -13.50 -18.60 6.05
CA GLU A 92 -13.94 -17.29 5.58
C GLU A 92 -13.94 -16.24 6.72
N SER A 93 -14.23 -16.64 7.97
CA SER A 93 -14.19 -15.72 9.10
C SER A 93 -12.75 -15.28 9.42
N GLU A 94 -11.79 -16.21 9.38
CA GLU A 94 -10.36 -15.86 9.49
C GLU A 94 -9.92 -14.94 8.37
N LYS A 95 -10.33 -15.21 7.13
CA LYS A 95 -10.05 -14.36 5.96
C LYS A 95 -10.60 -12.95 6.15
N GLU A 96 -11.84 -12.79 6.60
CA GLU A 96 -12.44 -11.49 6.91
C GLU A 96 -11.69 -10.76 8.03
N ASN A 97 -11.30 -11.46 9.09
CA ASN A 97 -10.50 -10.89 10.19
C ASN A 97 -9.15 -10.36 9.70
N HIS A 98 -8.47 -11.12 8.82
CA HIS A 98 -7.22 -10.66 8.22
C HIS A 98 -7.41 -9.49 7.26
N LEU A 99 -8.50 -9.46 6.48
CA LEU A 99 -8.80 -8.30 5.63
C LEU A 99 -9.09 -7.04 6.46
N SER A 100 -9.83 -7.16 7.55
CA SER A 100 -10.09 -6.05 8.47
C SER A 100 -8.80 -5.56 9.16
N ALA A 101 -7.94 -6.48 9.60
CA ALA A 101 -6.64 -6.13 10.16
C ALA A 101 -5.74 -5.43 9.12
N ALA A 102 -5.78 -5.88 7.86
CA ALA A 102 -5.05 -5.23 6.78
C ALA A 102 -5.58 -3.82 6.51
N GLU A 103 -6.90 -3.63 6.48
CA GLU A 103 -7.53 -2.33 6.28
C GLU A 103 -7.08 -1.33 7.36
N ASN A 104 -7.21 -1.71 8.64
CA ASN A 104 -6.76 -0.87 9.77
C ASN A 104 -5.27 -0.48 9.65
N ALA A 105 -4.41 -1.43 9.27
CA ALA A 105 -3.00 -1.15 9.11
C ALA A 105 -2.72 -0.17 7.95
N PHE A 106 -3.41 -0.28 6.82
CA PHE A 106 -3.25 0.70 5.72
C PHE A 106 -3.85 2.07 6.07
N GLU A 107 -4.94 2.12 6.82
CA GLU A 107 -5.48 3.38 7.33
C GLU A 107 -4.49 4.07 8.28
N ASN A 108 -3.85 3.33 9.19
CA ASN A 108 -2.78 3.86 10.03
C ASN A 108 -1.58 4.33 9.19
N ALA A 109 -1.16 3.55 8.19
CA ALA A 109 -0.08 3.95 7.28
C ALA A 109 -0.40 5.27 6.55
N ILE A 110 -1.64 5.45 6.11
CA ILE A 110 -2.14 6.67 5.48
C ILE A 110 -2.17 7.83 6.47
N ALA A 111 -2.57 7.61 7.73
CA ALA A 111 -2.54 8.66 8.75
C ALA A 111 -1.11 9.22 8.95
N TYR A 112 -0.09 8.35 8.85
CA TYR A 112 1.31 8.78 8.91
C TYR A 112 1.83 9.41 7.61
N SER A 113 1.27 9.04 6.46
CA SER A 113 1.70 9.57 5.16
C SER A 113 0.54 9.65 4.18
N PRO A 114 -0.29 10.71 4.27
CA PRO A 114 -1.49 10.85 3.43
C PRO A 114 -1.20 10.96 1.93
N MET A 115 0.04 11.33 1.57
CA MET A 115 0.50 11.48 0.19
C MET A 115 1.15 10.22 -0.39
N ASP A 116 1.03 9.05 0.27
CA ASP A 116 1.58 7.78 -0.24
C ASP A 116 0.56 7.06 -1.13
N PRO A 117 0.72 7.08 -2.47
CA PRO A 117 -0.24 6.44 -3.38
C PRO A 117 -0.30 4.93 -3.22
N PHE A 118 0.77 4.28 -2.74
CA PHE A 118 0.83 2.82 -2.58
C PHE A 118 -0.13 2.34 -1.50
N SER A 119 -0.18 3.04 -0.36
CA SER A 119 -1.10 2.72 0.74
C SER A 119 -2.56 2.88 0.31
N TRP A 120 -2.88 3.94 -0.46
CA TRP A 120 -4.21 4.14 -1.03
C TRP A 120 -4.63 3.06 -2.03
N VAL A 121 -3.73 2.60 -2.93
CA VAL A 121 -4.04 1.46 -3.84
C VAL A 121 -4.34 0.20 -3.04
N ARG A 122 -3.57 -0.08 -1.99
CA ARG A 122 -3.76 -1.27 -1.15
C ARG A 122 -5.09 -1.20 -0.39
N LEU A 123 -5.45 -0.04 0.13
CA LEU A 123 -6.75 0.19 0.76
C LEU A 123 -7.91 -0.04 -0.24
N CYS A 124 -7.79 0.48 -1.47
CA CYS A 124 -8.77 0.20 -2.53
C CYS A 124 -8.89 -1.31 -2.82
N GLN A 125 -7.76 -2.02 -2.90
CA GLN A 125 -7.74 -3.47 -3.11
C GLN A 125 -8.49 -4.23 -2.02
N ILE A 126 -8.31 -3.84 -0.75
CA ILE A 126 -8.99 -4.48 0.39
C ILE A 126 -10.48 -4.17 0.37
N ARG A 127 -10.84 -2.90 0.16
CA ARG A 127 -12.23 -2.46 0.10
C ARG A 127 -13.01 -3.13 -1.03
N LEU A 128 -12.38 -3.38 -2.19
CA LEU A 128 -12.99 -4.19 -3.25
C LEU A 128 -13.30 -5.64 -2.82
N LYS A 129 -12.63 -6.16 -1.80
CA LYS A 129 -12.88 -7.49 -1.21
C LYS A 129 -13.88 -7.47 -0.06
N THR A 130 -14.13 -6.30 0.56
CA THR A 130 -14.97 -6.13 1.77
C THR A 130 -16.22 -5.27 1.51
N ASN A 131 -16.83 -5.38 0.32
CA ASN A 131 -18.03 -4.63 -0.11
C ASN A 131 -17.87 -3.11 -0.27
N GLY A 132 -16.64 -2.61 -0.31
CA GLY A 132 -16.35 -1.19 -0.52
C GLY A 132 -16.67 -0.67 -1.94
N GLN A 133 -17.04 -1.57 -2.86
CA GLN A 133 -17.61 -1.16 -4.14
C GLN A 133 -19.04 -0.64 -3.98
N GLN A 134 -19.83 -1.22 -3.07
CA GLN A 134 -21.25 -0.89 -2.89
C GLN A 134 -21.44 0.43 -2.14
N ASP A 135 -20.55 0.73 -1.19
CA ASP A 135 -20.60 1.98 -0.41
C ASP A 135 -19.74 3.11 -0.99
N GLY A 136 -18.95 2.83 -2.05
CA GLY A 136 -18.09 3.80 -2.73
C GLY A 136 -16.73 4.06 -2.06
N THR A 137 -16.43 3.42 -0.93
CA THR A 137 -15.17 3.62 -0.19
C THR A 137 -13.95 3.11 -0.98
N ALA A 138 -14.13 2.12 -1.86
CA ALA A 138 -13.08 1.64 -2.75
C ALA A 138 -12.76 2.66 -3.86
N ALA A 139 -13.77 3.33 -4.41
CA ALA A 139 -13.59 4.40 -5.40
C ALA A 139 -12.88 5.60 -4.79
N GLN A 140 -13.26 6.02 -3.57
CA GLN A 140 -12.59 7.10 -2.84
C GLN A 140 -11.09 6.81 -2.62
N ALA A 141 -10.75 5.58 -2.19
CA ALA A 141 -9.36 5.18 -2.02
C ALA A 141 -8.59 5.18 -3.35
N LEU A 142 -9.21 4.76 -4.45
CA LEU A 142 -8.60 4.83 -5.78
C LEU A 142 -8.37 6.27 -6.24
N SER A 143 -9.35 7.17 -6.09
CA SER A 143 -9.20 8.59 -6.42
C SER A 143 -8.05 9.23 -5.64
N MET A 144 -7.93 8.95 -4.34
CA MET A 144 -6.79 9.43 -3.54
C MET A 144 -5.45 8.90 -4.04
N SER A 145 -5.40 7.64 -4.45
CA SER A 145 -4.19 7.06 -5.05
C SER A 145 -3.83 7.70 -6.40
N LEU A 146 -4.82 7.99 -7.24
CA LEU A 146 -4.61 8.66 -8.52
C LEU A 146 -4.13 10.10 -8.31
N MET A 147 -4.70 10.82 -7.34
CA MET A 147 -4.32 12.19 -7.00
C MET A 147 -2.89 12.28 -6.45
N THR A 148 -2.51 11.35 -5.58
CA THR A 148 -1.18 11.36 -4.93
C THR A 148 -0.08 10.67 -5.75
N GLY A 149 -0.46 9.87 -6.76
CA GLY A 149 0.47 9.14 -7.63
C GLY A 149 -0.04 8.95 -9.07
N PRO A 150 -0.28 10.04 -9.83
CA PRO A 150 -0.85 9.95 -11.18
C PRO A 150 0.11 9.31 -12.21
N TYR A 151 1.42 9.29 -11.95
CA TYR A 151 2.43 8.70 -12.84
C TYR A 151 3.36 7.70 -12.14
N GLU A 152 2.86 7.01 -11.12
CA GLU A 152 3.60 5.92 -10.47
C GLU A 152 3.58 4.65 -11.30
N ARG A 153 4.70 4.33 -11.97
CA ARG A 153 4.82 3.20 -12.91
C ARG A 153 4.46 1.88 -12.25
N ALA A 154 4.94 1.65 -11.03
CA ALA A 154 4.71 0.42 -10.28
C ALA A 154 3.22 0.18 -9.94
N LEU A 155 2.41 1.24 -9.91
CA LEU A 155 0.99 1.19 -9.56
C LEU A 155 0.08 1.24 -10.80
N ALA A 156 0.60 1.66 -11.95
CA ALA A 156 -0.21 2.04 -13.08
C ALA A 156 -1.16 0.93 -13.56
N ILE A 157 -0.66 -0.29 -13.74
CA ILE A 157 -1.46 -1.43 -14.17
C ILE A 157 -2.54 -1.78 -13.14
N GLN A 158 -2.20 -1.72 -11.85
CA GLN A 158 -3.14 -2.02 -10.77
C GLN A 158 -4.25 -0.96 -10.67
N GLN A 159 -3.89 0.32 -10.73
CA GLN A 159 -4.85 1.43 -10.73
C GLN A 159 -5.77 1.38 -11.95
N ILE A 160 -5.26 1.07 -13.15
CA ILE A 160 -6.08 0.90 -14.35
C ILE A 160 -7.05 -0.28 -14.19
N GLY A 161 -6.58 -1.40 -13.61
CA GLY A 161 -7.44 -2.54 -13.32
C GLY A 161 -8.57 -2.21 -12.35
N PHE A 162 -8.28 -1.49 -11.27
CA PHE A 162 -9.30 -1.05 -10.31
C PHE A 162 -10.24 0.00 -10.91
N ALA A 163 -9.72 0.93 -11.72
CA ALA A 163 -10.53 1.90 -12.43
C ALA A 163 -11.52 1.24 -13.41
N ALA A 164 -11.14 0.13 -14.03
CA ALA A 164 -12.05 -0.62 -14.89
C ALA A 164 -13.23 -1.25 -14.13
N ILE A 165 -13.02 -1.62 -12.86
CA ILE A 165 -14.06 -2.16 -11.98
C ILE A 165 -14.97 -1.03 -11.47
N LEU A 166 -14.36 0.10 -11.12
CA LEU A 166 -14.99 1.23 -10.42
C LEU A 166 -15.39 2.38 -11.36
N TRP A 167 -15.35 2.18 -12.68
CA TRP A 167 -15.41 3.25 -13.69
C TRP A 167 -16.57 4.21 -13.48
N ASP A 168 -17.77 3.68 -13.24
CA ASP A 168 -19.01 4.46 -13.10
C ASP A 168 -19.10 5.21 -11.76
N GLN A 169 -18.20 4.94 -10.82
CA GLN A 169 -18.10 5.64 -9.53
C GLN A 169 -17.01 6.72 -9.52
N LEU A 170 -16.14 6.73 -10.55
CA LEU A 170 -15.07 7.71 -10.66
C LEU A 170 -15.60 9.04 -11.19
N SER A 171 -15.05 10.13 -10.67
CA SER A 171 -15.30 11.47 -11.19
C SER A 171 -14.80 11.59 -12.64
N GLU A 172 -15.31 12.58 -13.39
CA GLU A 172 -14.81 12.83 -14.75
C GLU A 172 -13.31 13.15 -14.77
N ASP A 173 -12.82 13.83 -13.74
CA ASP A 173 -11.40 14.17 -13.58
C ASP A 173 -10.56 12.89 -13.39
N ASP A 174 -10.98 11.99 -12.50
CA ASP A 174 -10.31 10.70 -12.29
C ASP A 174 -10.35 9.83 -13.55
N GLN A 175 -11.47 9.81 -14.27
CA GLN A 175 -11.60 9.10 -15.55
C GLN A 175 -10.61 9.63 -16.60
N ARG A 176 -10.44 10.96 -16.68
CA ARG A 176 -9.43 11.59 -17.55
C ARG A 176 -8.01 11.22 -17.12
N THR A 177 -7.71 11.27 -15.82
CA THR A 177 -6.40 10.86 -15.28
C THR A 177 -6.09 9.41 -15.61
N VAL A 178 -7.05 8.49 -15.48
CA VAL A 178 -6.88 7.08 -15.84
C VAL A 178 -6.65 6.93 -17.35
N ALA A 179 -7.41 7.63 -18.20
CA ALA A 179 -7.22 7.56 -19.65
C ALA A 179 -5.83 8.07 -20.08
N GLU A 180 -5.34 9.13 -19.46
CA GLU A 180 -3.97 9.62 -19.64
C GLU A 180 -2.93 8.61 -19.16
N LYS A 181 -3.14 8.02 -17.99
CA LYS A 181 -2.27 6.98 -17.43
C LYS A 181 -2.20 5.76 -18.34
N VAL A 182 -3.30 5.34 -18.96
CA VAL A 182 -3.31 4.26 -19.99
C VAL A 182 -2.41 4.64 -21.18
N ARG A 183 -2.58 5.85 -21.72
CA ARG A 183 -1.78 6.32 -22.88
C ARG A 183 -0.30 6.43 -22.54
N TRP A 184 0.02 6.83 -21.32
CA TRP A 184 1.38 6.90 -20.81
C TRP A 184 1.98 5.50 -20.63
N ILE A 185 1.30 4.61 -19.90
CA ILE A 185 1.83 3.28 -19.56
C ILE A 185 1.91 2.35 -20.78
N GLU A 186 1.09 2.55 -21.82
CA GLU A 186 1.21 1.79 -23.09
C GLU A 186 2.61 1.90 -23.69
N THR A 187 3.28 3.04 -23.51
CA THR A 187 4.64 3.26 -24.03
C THR A 187 5.73 2.55 -23.21
N LEU A 188 5.47 2.28 -21.94
CA LEU A 188 6.45 1.75 -20.99
C LEU A 188 6.24 0.26 -20.69
N GLU A 189 4.99 -0.19 -20.56
CA GLU A 189 4.58 -1.53 -20.11
C GLU A 189 3.49 -2.13 -21.00
N ARG A 190 3.64 -2.02 -22.33
CA ARG A 190 2.66 -2.54 -23.30
C ARG A 190 2.23 -3.99 -23.01
N ARG A 191 3.19 -4.84 -22.66
CA ARG A 191 2.94 -6.28 -22.42
C ARG A 191 1.98 -6.47 -21.26
N ASP A 192 2.20 -5.79 -20.14
CA ASP A 192 1.42 -5.98 -18.93
C ASP A 192 0.05 -5.30 -19.06
N LEU A 193 -0.03 -4.17 -19.76
CA LEU A 193 -1.31 -3.54 -20.14
C LEU A 193 -2.15 -4.46 -21.04
N ALA A 194 -1.52 -5.11 -22.02
CA ALA A 194 -2.18 -6.08 -22.88
C ALA A 194 -2.60 -7.34 -22.11
N ALA A 195 -1.77 -7.82 -21.17
CA ALA A 195 -2.13 -8.93 -20.31
C ALA A 195 -3.35 -8.60 -19.43
N LEU A 196 -3.40 -7.38 -18.88
CA LEU A 196 -4.57 -6.89 -18.14
C LEU A 196 -5.82 -6.88 -19.02
N ALA A 197 -5.74 -6.30 -20.23
CA ALA A 197 -6.86 -6.25 -21.17
C ALA A 197 -7.32 -7.66 -21.62
N LYS A 198 -6.40 -8.61 -21.80
CA LYS A 198 -6.76 -10.00 -22.13
C LYS A 198 -7.48 -10.71 -20.98
N ARG A 199 -7.12 -10.39 -19.73
CA ARG A 199 -7.69 -11.02 -18.54
C ARG A 199 -9.06 -10.44 -18.15
N ASP A 200 -9.29 -9.16 -18.38
CA ASP A 200 -10.50 -8.45 -17.95
C ASP A 200 -11.14 -7.65 -19.12
N PRO A 201 -12.35 -8.04 -19.59
CA PRO A 201 -13.07 -7.32 -20.64
C PRO A 201 -13.38 -5.85 -20.32
N ARG A 202 -13.60 -5.51 -19.04
CA ARG A 202 -13.83 -4.11 -18.63
C ARG A 202 -12.55 -3.30 -18.83
N ALA A 203 -11.42 -3.85 -18.41
CA ALA A 203 -10.11 -3.24 -18.63
C ALA A 203 -9.79 -3.13 -20.13
N ALA A 204 -10.13 -4.13 -20.94
CA ALA A 204 -9.98 -4.06 -22.39
C ALA A 204 -10.73 -2.87 -22.99
N THR A 205 -12.00 -2.70 -22.60
CA THR A 205 -12.87 -1.61 -23.06
C THR A 205 -12.29 -0.25 -22.67
N LEU A 206 -11.87 -0.10 -21.41
CA LEU A 206 -11.23 1.10 -20.90
C LEU A 206 -9.95 1.44 -21.69
N VAL A 207 -9.09 0.45 -21.91
CA VAL A 207 -7.81 0.65 -22.62
C VAL A 207 -8.04 1.05 -24.07
N ILE A 208 -8.92 0.32 -24.78
CA ILE A 208 -9.30 0.61 -26.16
C ILE A 208 -9.86 2.02 -26.29
N ARG A 209 -10.81 2.40 -25.43
CA ARG A 209 -11.43 3.74 -25.43
C ARG A 209 -10.38 4.83 -25.20
N SER A 210 -9.50 4.62 -24.23
CA SER A 210 -8.45 5.60 -23.86
C SER A 210 -7.43 5.81 -24.97
N LEU A 211 -7.06 4.74 -25.68
CA LEU A 211 -6.13 4.81 -26.82
C LEU A 211 -6.79 5.38 -28.08
N ALA A 212 -8.04 5.01 -28.35
CA ALA A 212 -8.79 5.51 -29.50
C ALA A 212 -9.05 7.02 -29.43
N GLY A 213 -9.26 7.57 -28.23
CA GLY A 213 -9.37 9.02 -28.00
C GLY A 213 -8.04 9.78 -28.06
N GLY A 214 -6.94 9.14 -28.45
CA GLY A 214 -5.62 9.74 -28.59
C GLY A 214 -5.04 9.55 -29.99
N ASP A 215 -3.87 8.92 -30.05
CA ASP A 215 -3.12 8.68 -31.29
C ASP A 215 -3.60 7.38 -31.98
N MET A 216 -4.23 7.52 -33.15
CA MET A 216 -4.74 6.41 -33.97
C MET A 216 -3.65 5.38 -34.31
N HIS A 217 -2.40 5.82 -34.47
CA HIS A 217 -1.28 4.91 -34.75
C HIS A 217 -0.90 4.08 -33.51
N ARG A 218 -1.02 4.63 -32.30
CA ARG A 218 -0.84 3.85 -31.07
C ARG A 218 -1.97 2.83 -30.90
N PHE A 219 -3.20 3.27 -31.13
CA PHE A 219 -4.38 2.40 -31.05
C PHE A 219 -4.25 1.17 -31.95
N THR A 220 -3.98 1.37 -33.25
CA THR A 220 -3.84 0.28 -34.22
C THR A 220 -2.72 -0.70 -33.88
N ARG A 221 -1.57 -0.19 -33.41
CA ARG A 221 -0.46 -1.03 -32.94
C ARG A 221 -0.83 -1.86 -31.71
N PHE A 222 -1.56 -1.28 -30.76
CA PHE A 222 -2.00 -1.99 -29.56
C PHE A 222 -3.00 -3.10 -29.90
N VAL A 223 -3.98 -2.84 -30.76
CA VAL A 223 -4.94 -3.87 -31.22
C VAL A 223 -4.22 -5.00 -31.96
N ALA A 224 -3.28 -4.68 -32.85
CA ALA A 224 -2.47 -5.69 -33.52
C ALA A 224 -1.67 -6.54 -32.52
N PHE A 225 -1.16 -5.93 -31.45
CA PHE A 225 -0.45 -6.64 -30.38
C PHE A 225 -1.37 -7.55 -29.56
N LEU A 226 -2.58 -7.10 -29.23
CA LEU A 226 -3.58 -7.91 -28.51
C LEU A 226 -3.95 -9.19 -29.28
N ASN A 227 -4.05 -9.10 -30.60
CA ASN A 227 -4.44 -10.23 -31.46
C ASN A 227 -3.30 -11.22 -31.74
N LYS A 228 -2.06 -10.92 -31.38
CA LYS A 228 -0.97 -11.90 -31.45
C LYS A 228 -1.22 -12.97 -30.38
N LYS A 229 -1.28 -14.22 -30.86
CA LYS A 229 -1.36 -15.44 -30.04
C LYS A 229 -0.07 -15.63 -29.27
#